data_AF-A0A0B7IH22-F1
#
_entry.id   AF-A0A0B7IH22-F1
#
_cell.length_a   1.000
_cell.length_b   1.000
_cell.length_c   1.000
_cell.angle_alpha   90.00
_cell.angle_beta   90.00
_cell.angle_gamma   90.00
#
_symmetry.space_group_name_H-M   'P 1'
#
loop_
_entity.id
_entity.type
_entity.pdbx_description
1 polymer ?
#
loop_
_entity_poly.entity_id
_entity_poly.type
_entity_poly.pdbx_seq_one_letter_code
_entity_poly.pdbx_strand_id
1 'polypeptide(L)'
;MVDSICKELFIRQEEANNPLKAIYLGGGTPSILSIDELKQIFETINKYYTIASDAEITLEANPDDFFEKKCSGRKFLSELKRLKINRLSIGVQSFFEEDFKNG
;
A
#
# COMPACT_ATOMS: atom_id res chain seq x y z
N MET A 1 1.57 10.91 -10.60
CA MET A 1 0.56 10.40 -9.65
C MET A 1 1.07 10.52 -8.21
N VAL A 2 2.18 9.86 -7.87
CA VAL A 2 2.76 9.91 -6.52
C VAL A 2 3.05 11.33 -6.03
N ASP A 3 3.63 12.19 -6.88
CA ASP A 3 3.88 13.59 -6.51
C ASP A 3 2.60 14.35 -6.12
N SER A 4 1.47 14.03 -6.77
CA SER A 4 0.17 14.62 -6.44
C SER A 4 -0.32 14.15 -5.08
N ILE A 5 -0.13 12.86 -4.76
CA ILE A 5 -0.44 12.30 -3.43
C ILE A 5 0.43 12.98 -2.36
N CYS A 6 1.74 13.10 -2.60
CA CYS A 6 2.67 13.74 -1.67
C CYS A 6 2.33 15.22 -1.45
N LYS A 7 1.94 15.93 -2.51
CA LYS A 7 1.46 17.31 -2.43
C LYS A 7 0.19 17.42 -1.60
N GLU A 8 -0.75 16.49 -1.76
CA GLU A 8 -1.99 16.48 -1.00
C GLU A 8 -1.75 16.22 0.49
N LEU A 9 -0.86 15.26 0.82
CA LEU A 9 -0.42 14.99 2.18
C LEU A 9 0.18 16.23 2.84
N PHE A 10 0.94 17.03 2.10
CA PHE A 10 1.47 18.30 2.61
C PHE A 10 0.38 19.35 2.84
N ILE A 11 -0.54 19.52 1.89
CA ILE A 11 -1.64 20.51 2.00
C ILE A 11 -2.52 20.21 3.21
N ARG A 12 -2.77 18.93 3.49
CA ARG A 12 -3.66 18.48 4.58
C ARG A 12 -2.98 18.21 5.93
N GLN A 13 -1.68 18.51 6.07
CA GLN A 13 -0.93 18.13 7.29
C GLN A 13 -1.59 18.65 8.60
N GLU A 14 -2.18 19.84 8.57
CA GLU A 14 -2.83 20.47 9.73
C GLU A 14 -4.20 19.83 10.10
N GLU A 15 -4.77 18.99 9.23
CA GLU A 15 -6.00 18.25 9.54
C GLU A 15 -5.73 17.12 10.55
N ALA A 16 -4.50 16.61 10.60
CA ALA A 16 -4.08 15.55 11.50
C ALA A 16 -3.58 16.10 12.85
N ASN A 17 -4.52 16.35 13.77
CA ASN A 17 -4.22 16.86 15.12
C ASN A 17 -3.72 15.80 16.11
N ASN A 18 -3.71 14.52 15.72
CA ASN A 18 -3.29 13.40 16.58
C ASN A 18 -2.40 12.44 15.78
N PRO A 19 -1.56 11.63 16.45
CA PRO A 19 -0.80 10.58 15.78
C PRO A 19 -1.70 9.66 14.94
N LEU A 20 -1.27 9.38 13.72
CA LEU A 20 -1.95 8.46 12.81
C LEU A 20 -1.97 7.06 13.42
N LYS A 21 -3.17 6.54 13.69
CA LYS A 21 -3.37 5.18 14.21
C LYS A 21 -3.54 4.14 13.10
N ALA A 22 -3.87 4.59 11.90
CA ALA A 22 -4.07 3.72 10.75
C ALA A 22 -3.64 4.42 9.46
N ILE A 23 -2.98 3.69 8.57
CA ILE A 23 -2.67 4.09 7.20
C ILE A 23 -3.17 2.98 6.29
N TYR A 24 -4.10 3.30 5.39
CA TYR A 24 -4.63 2.35 4.40
C TYR A 24 -4.25 2.81 3.00
N LEU A 25 -3.42 2.02 2.32
CA LEU A 25 -3.06 2.21 0.92
C LEU A 25 -3.86 1.19 0.09
N GLY A 26 -4.99 1.64 -0.44
CA GLY A 26 -5.95 0.82 -1.19
C GLY A 26 -6.60 1.58 -2.34
N GLY A 27 -7.53 0.91 -3.02
CA GLY A 27 -8.26 1.43 -4.18
C GLY A 27 -7.64 0.95 -5.50
N GLY A 28 -8.41 0.16 -6.26
CA GLY A 28 -7.89 -0.53 -7.43
C GLY A 28 -6.79 -1.51 -7.05
N THR A 29 -5.70 -1.55 -7.82
CA THR A 29 -4.51 -2.36 -7.54
C THR A 29 -3.36 -1.42 -7.12
N PRO A 30 -3.28 -0.93 -5.85
CA PRO A 30 -2.18 -0.05 -5.41
C PRO A 30 -0.83 -0.74 -5.48
N SER A 31 -0.82 -2.06 -5.56
CA SER A 31 0.34 -2.85 -5.90
C SER A 31 0.89 -2.58 -7.31
N ILE A 32 0.28 -1.73 -8.13
CA ILE A 32 0.96 -1.12 -9.30
C ILE A 32 2.13 -0.22 -8.86
N LEU A 33 2.08 0.36 -7.65
CA LEU A 33 3.19 1.17 -7.13
C LEU A 33 4.46 0.33 -6.97
N SER A 34 5.55 0.89 -7.46
CA SER A 34 6.91 0.39 -7.19
C SER A 34 7.28 0.60 -5.73
N ILE A 35 8.32 -0.11 -5.27
CA ILE A 35 8.84 0.09 -3.91
C ILE A 35 9.36 1.51 -3.70
N ASP A 36 9.98 2.12 -4.71
CA ASP A 36 10.50 3.48 -4.64
C ASP A 36 9.36 4.51 -4.51
N GLU A 37 8.26 4.29 -5.21
CA GLU A 37 7.06 5.13 -5.09
C GLU A 37 6.40 4.99 -3.71
N LEU A 38 6.26 3.77 -3.18
CA LEU A 38 5.78 3.57 -1.82
C LEU A 38 6.70 4.26 -0.81
N LYS A 39 8.02 4.15 -1.00
CA LYS A 39 9.01 4.81 -0.15
C LYS A 39 8.84 6.33 -0.17
N GLN A 40 8.63 6.94 -1.33
CA GLN A 40 8.39 8.39 -1.45
C GLN A 40 7.14 8.84 -0.68
N ILE A 41 6.05 8.04 -0.75
CA ILE A 41 4.84 8.30 0.02
C ILE A 41 5.12 8.21 1.52
N PHE A 42 5.75 7.13 1.98
CA PHE A 42 6.05 6.96 3.40
C PHE A 42 7.03 8.00 3.94
N GLU A 43 8.04 8.41 3.18
CA GLU A 43 8.93 9.51 3.56
C GLU A 43 8.16 10.82 3.73
N THR A 44 7.19 11.08 2.86
CA THR A 44 6.30 12.24 2.96
C THR A 44 5.40 12.15 4.19
N ILE A 45 4.80 10.99 4.46
CA ILE A 45 3.99 10.78 5.67
C ILE A 45 4.84 11.01 6.93
N ASN A 46 6.01 10.38 7.03
CA ASN A 46 6.91 10.53 8.19
C ASN A 46 7.41 11.97 8.37
N LYS A 47 7.47 12.76 7.31
CA LYS A 47 7.91 14.16 7.36
C LYS A 47 6.84 15.08 7.94
N TYR A 48 5.56 14.84 7.63
CA TYR A 48 4.47 15.77 7.94
C TYR A 48 3.50 15.25 9.01
N TYR A 49 3.53 13.95 9.31
CA TYR A 49 2.61 13.31 10.25
C TYR A 49 3.39 12.53 11.30
N THR A 50 2.87 12.55 12.54
CA THR A 50 3.33 11.61 13.57
C THR A 50 2.56 10.30 13.41
N ILE A 51 3.25 9.16 13.31
CA ILE A 51 2.63 7.83 13.25
C ILE A 51 2.70 7.21 14.65
N ALA A 52 1.58 6.66 15.14
CA ALA A 52 1.56 5.95 16.40
C ALA A 52 2.45 4.68 16.33
N SER A 53 3.10 4.31 17.43
CA SER A 53 4.00 3.16 17.46
C SER A 53 3.31 1.82 17.17
N ASP A 54 2.00 1.76 17.46
CA ASP A 54 1.10 0.62 17.26
C ASP A 54 0.19 0.80 16.03
N ALA A 55 0.50 1.75 15.15
CA ALA A 55 -0.32 2.02 13.99
C ALA A 55 -0.47 0.80 13.07
N GLU A 56 -1.70 0.57 12.60
CA GLU A 56 -1.94 -0.39 11.54
C GLU A 56 -1.60 0.24 10.19
N ILE A 57 -0.74 -0.41 9.41
CA ILE A 57 -0.32 0.06 8.09
C ILE A 57 -0.64 -1.05 7.10
N THR A 58 -1.70 -0.82 6.34
CA THR A 58 -2.30 -1.80 5.44
C THR A 58 -2.04 -1.44 3.98
N LEU A 59 -1.50 -2.40 3.21
CA LEU A 59 -1.38 -2.30 1.75
C LEU A 59 -2.29 -3.35 1.09
N GLU A 60 -3.11 -2.91 0.15
CA GLU A 60 -3.87 -3.80 -0.73
C GLU A 60 -2.98 -4.33 -1.87
N ALA A 61 -3.00 -5.64 -2.10
CA ALA A 61 -2.21 -6.32 -3.12
C ALA A 61 -2.97 -7.52 -3.71
N ASN A 62 -2.67 -7.88 -4.95
CA ASN A 62 -3.15 -9.11 -5.58
C ASN A 62 -2.11 -10.23 -5.42
N PRO A 63 -2.54 -11.50 -5.46
CA PRO A 63 -1.62 -12.64 -5.45
C PRO A 63 -0.55 -12.55 -6.55
N ASP A 64 -0.92 -12.06 -7.74
CA ASP A 64 -0.02 -11.96 -8.90
C ASP A 64 1.12 -10.96 -8.69
N ASP A 65 0.97 -9.96 -7.82
CA ASP A 65 2.02 -8.98 -7.53
C ASP A 65 3.27 -9.60 -6.90
N PHE A 66 3.13 -10.75 -6.26
CA PHE A 66 4.24 -11.49 -5.68
C PHE A 66 5.00 -12.35 -6.71
N PHE A 67 4.36 -12.63 -7.85
CA PHE A 67 4.88 -13.51 -8.91
C PHE A 67 5.35 -12.73 -10.15
N GLU A 68 4.64 -11.67 -10.55
CA GLU A 68 4.92 -10.90 -11.76
C GLU A 68 6.00 -9.83 -11.57
N LYS A 69 6.14 -9.29 -10.36
CA LYS A 69 7.21 -8.31 -10.10
C LYS A 69 8.56 -9.02 -10.14
N LYS A 70 9.48 -8.52 -10.97
CA LYS A 70 10.87 -9.00 -11.20
C LYS A 70 11.74 -9.21 -9.93
N CYS A 71 11.22 -8.90 -8.74
CA CYS A 71 11.84 -9.20 -7.46
C CYS A 71 11.19 -10.45 -6.87
N SER A 72 11.98 -11.48 -6.52
CA SER A 72 11.47 -12.64 -5.79
C SER A 72 10.56 -12.19 -4.64
N GLY A 73 9.34 -12.74 -4.49
CA GLY A 73 8.34 -12.25 -3.53
C GLY A 73 8.85 -12.01 -2.10
N ARG A 74 9.89 -12.75 -1.65
CA ARG A 74 10.60 -12.49 -0.39
C ARG A 74 11.23 -11.09 -0.30
N LYS A 75 11.86 -10.61 -1.37
CA LYS A 75 12.46 -9.27 -1.43
C LYS A 75 11.38 -8.20 -1.35
N PHE A 76 10.28 -8.38 -2.07
CA PHE A 76 9.13 -7.47 -2.01
C PHE A 76 8.58 -7.36 -0.59
N LEU A 77 8.27 -8.50 0.05
CA LEU A 77 7.82 -8.55 1.45
C LEU A 77 8.83 -7.89 2.43
N SER A 78 10.12 -8.07 2.18
CA SER A 78 11.17 -7.47 3.02
C SER A 78 11.17 -5.95 2.91
N GLU A 79 11.00 -5.41 1.71
CA GLU A 79 10.91 -3.96 1.50
C GLU A 79 9.62 -3.38 2.10
N LEU A 80 8.46 -4.06 1.95
CA LEU A 80 7.22 -3.63 2.61
C LEU A 80 7.38 -3.55 4.13
N LYS A 81 8.03 -4.55 4.74
CA LYS A 81 8.32 -4.55 6.18
C LYS A 81 9.23 -3.40 6.60
N ARG A 82 10.19 -2.99 5.76
CA ARG A 82 11.05 -1.81 6.02
C ARG A 82 10.26 -0.52 6.03
N LEU A 83 9.20 -0.44 5.22
CA LEU A 83 8.22 0.66 5.21
C LEU A 83 7.20 0.58 6.35
N LYS A 84 7.37 -0.34 7.32
CA LYS A 84 6.48 -0.58 8.47
C LYS A 84 5.08 -1.07 8.10
N ILE A 85 4.84 -1.42 6.84
CA ILE A 85 3.61 -2.11 6.42
C ILE A 85 3.54 -3.44 7.18
N ASN A 86 2.47 -3.61 7.95
CA ASN A 86 2.29 -4.72 8.88
C ASN A 86 1.01 -5.52 8.61
N ARG A 87 0.19 -5.08 7.66
CA ARG A 87 -0.98 -5.80 7.18
C ARG A 87 -1.05 -5.77 5.66
N LEU A 88 -1.38 -6.90 5.06
CA LEU A 88 -1.67 -7.01 3.63
C LEU A 88 -3.13 -7.40 3.46
N SER A 89 -3.85 -6.64 2.64
CA SER A 89 -5.19 -7.02 2.19
C SER A 89 -5.05 -7.68 0.83
N ILE A 90 -5.24 -8.99 0.76
CA ILE A 90 -5.08 -9.74 -0.49
C ILE A 90 -6.46 -10.02 -1.08
N GLY A 91 -6.75 -9.37 -2.20
CA GLY A 91 -7.94 -9.66 -2.99
C GLY A 91 -7.75 -10.97 -3.74
N VAL A 92 -8.42 -12.04 -3.31
CA VAL A 92 -8.60 -13.22 -4.16
C VAL A 92 -9.79 -12.89 -5.08
N GLN A 93 -9.54 -12.41 -6.29
CA GLN A 93 -10.61 -12.41 -7.29
C GLN A 93 -11.02 -13.87 -7.48
N SER A 94 -12.23 -14.17 -7.02
CA SER A 94 -12.97 -15.44 -7.04
C SER A 94 -12.17 -16.69 -7.44
N PHE A 95 -12.04 -17.64 -6.51
CA PHE A 95 -11.69 -19.05 -6.78
C PHE A 95 -12.74 -19.79 -7.66
N PHE A 96 -13.60 -19.07 -8.39
CA PHE A 96 -14.61 -19.60 -9.28
C PHE A 96 -14.47 -18.94 -10.66
N GLU A 97 -13.48 -19.39 -11.43
CA GLU A 97 -13.76 -19.64 -12.85
C GLU A 97 -14.45 -21.02 -12.93
N GLU A 98 -15.72 -21.10 -12.54
CA GLU A 98 -16.58 -22.19 -12.98
C GLU A 98 -17.73 -21.62 -13.80
N ASP A 99 -17.58 -21.84 -15.11
CA ASP A 99 -18.61 -21.98 -16.14
C ASP A 99 -19.61 -20.87 -16.38
N PHE A 100 -19.44 -20.14 -17.48
CA PHE A 100 -20.52 -20.00 -18.49
C PHE A 100 -19.92 -19.92 -19.90
N LYS A 101 -19.51 -21.07 -20.44
CA LYS A 101 -19.79 -21.36 -21.86
C LYS A 101 -21.25 -21.83 -21.92
N ASN A 102 -22.12 -21.01 -22.52
CA ASN A 102 -23.25 -21.38 -23.38
C ASN A 102 -24.38 -20.35 -23.28
N GLY A 103 -24.60 -19.68 -24.41
CA GLY A 103 -25.80 -18.97 -24.81
C GLY A 103 -25.80 -18.91 -26.32
#